data_AF-A0A319EZW9-F1
#
_entry.id   AF-A0A319EZW9-F1
#
_cell.length_a   1.000
_cell.length_b   1.000
_cell.length_c   1.000
_cell.angle_alpha   90.00
_cell.angle_beta   90.00
_cell.angle_gamma   90.00
#
_symmetry.space_group_name_H-M   'P 1'
#
loop_
_entity.id
_entity.type
_entity.pdbx_description
1 polymer ?
#
loop_
_entity_poly.entity_id
_entity_poly.type
_entity_poly.pdbx_seq_one_letter_code
_entity_poly.pdbx_strand_id
1 'polypeptide(L)'
;MSVPQFTEALSTAQSGAKFTPAVQTAAGKIDASALSAAIEIVLAGGDNVTVEGEQAAALKSGFEFATELVKMLGSEPSGEEKLDLYKYFKRARNETPAAPSFYQMEAKFKYNAWKEISHISEAKAQASYIKQVNALIVKYGTRD
;
A
#
# COMPACT_ATOMS: atom_id res chain seq x y z
N MET A 1 7.67 3.09 12.62
CA MET A 1 7.73 1.76 11.95
C MET A 1 8.34 1.98 10.59
N SER A 2 9.40 1.25 10.22
CA SER A 2 10.12 1.44 8.97
C SER A 2 9.65 0.46 7.88
N VAL A 3 9.86 0.84 6.61
CA VAL A 3 9.55 0.03 5.42
C VAL A 3 10.79 -0.13 4.51
N PRO A 4 11.89 -0.72 5.03
CA PRO A 4 13.20 -0.67 4.39
C PRO A 4 13.25 -1.35 3.01
N GLN A 5 12.55 -2.47 2.83
CA GLN A 5 12.54 -3.20 1.55
C GLN A 5 11.71 -2.47 0.49
N PHE A 6 10.66 -1.77 0.92
CA PHE A 6 9.90 -0.91 0.02
C PHE A 6 10.71 0.32 -0.41
N THR A 7 11.46 0.96 0.50
CA THR A 7 12.33 2.10 0.14
C THR A 7 13.49 1.67 -0.76
N GLU A 8 14.04 0.48 -0.55
CA GLU A 8 15.06 -0.09 -1.44
C GLU A 8 14.48 -0.33 -2.84
N ALA A 9 13.32 -0.98 -2.93
CA ALA A 9 12.62 -1.18 -4.20
C ALA A 9 12.26 0.14 -4.90
N LEU A 10 11.87 1.18 -4.15
CA LEU A 10 11.66 2.51 -4.68
C LEU A 10 12.93 3.07 -5.31
N SER A 11 14.06 3.00 -4.60
CA SER A 11 15.35 3.46 -5.12
C SER A 11 15.78 2.68 -6.37
N THR A 12 15.58 1.36 -6.40
CA THR A 12 15.91 0.52 -7.56
C THR A 12 15.02 0.84 -8.77
N ALA A 13 13.74 1.13 -8.54
CA ALA A 13 12.82 1.56 -9.61
C ALA A 13 13.20 2.94 -10.15
N GLN A 14 13.57 3.88 -9.27
CA GLN A 14 14.00 5.23 -9.66
C GLN A 14 15.31 5.23 -10.46
N SER A 15 16.23 4.32 -10.15
CA SER A 15 17.47 4.17 -10.92
C SER A 15 17.28 3.46 -12.26
N GLY A 16 16.07 2.95 -12.55
CA GLY A 16 15.78 2.16 -13.74
C GLY A 16 16.47 0.80 -13.77
N ALA A 17 17.03 0.35 -12.64
CA ALA A 17 17.84 -0.87 -12.59
C ALA A 17 16.99 -2.15 -12.62
N LYS A 18 15.75 -2.08 -12.13
CA LYS A 18 14.81 -3.20 -12.06
C LYS A 18 13.38 -2.74 -12.34
N PHE A 19 12.48 -3.71 -12.48
CA PHE A 19 11.03 -3.57 -12.64
C PHE A 19 10.58 -3.09 -14.02
N THR A 20 9.28 -3.22 -14.27
CA THR A 20 8.67 -2.81 -15.53
C THR A 20 8.67 -1.29 -15.68
N PRO A 21 8.57 -0.75 -16.92
CA PRO A 21 8.48 0.70 -17.15
C PRO A 21 7.33 1.37 -16.39
N ALA A 22 6.23 0.65 -16.15
CA ALA A 22 5.11 1.15 -15.36
C ALA A 22 5.49 1.41 -13.89
N VAL A 23 6.21 0.46 -13.28
CA VAL A 23 6.70 0.58 -11.89
C VAL A 23 7.74 1.70 -11.78
N GLN A 24 8.66 1.81 -12.75
CA GLN A 24 9.66 2.88 -12.79
C GLN A 24 9.02 4.27 -12.96
N THR A 25 8.00 4.38 -13.82
CA THR A 25 7.25 5.63 -14.02
C THR A 25 6.52 6.05 -12.75
N ALA A 26 5.88 5.10 -12.04
CA ALA A 26 5.23 5.36 -10.76
C ALA A 26 6.24 5.79 -9.67
N ALA A 27 7.48 5.27 -9.71
CA ALA A 27 8.54 5.62 -8.77
C ALA A 27 9.16 7.01 -9.02
N GLY A 28 9.24 7.45 -10.28
CA GLY A 28 10.13 8.53 -10.70
C GLY A 28 9.85 9.91 -10.10
N LYS A 29 8.62 10.21 -9.68
CA LYS A 29 8.24 11.51 -9.10
C LYS A 29 8.12 11.51 -7.58
N ILE A 30 8.44 10.39 -6.95
CA ILE A 30 8.27 10.23 -5.51
C ILE A 30 9.46 10.83 -4.78
N ASP A 31 9.20 11.83 -3.94
CA ASP A 31 10.19 12.26 -2.96
C ASP A 31 10.29 11.20 -1.84
N ALA A 32 11.41 10.47 -1.82
CA ALA A 32 11.63 9.38 -0.88
C ALA A 32 11.73 9.86 0.58
N SER A 33 12.22 11.09 0.81
CA SER A 33 12.37 11.68 2.14
C SER A 33 10.99 12.07 2.69
N ALA A 34 10.21 12.81 1.90
CA ALA A 34 8.85 13.20 2.25
C ALA A 34 7.95 11.98 2.44
N LEU A 35 8.09 10.95 1.60
CA LEU A 35 7.36 9.70 1.74
C LEU A 35 7.72 8.98 3.04
N SER A 36 9.01 8.84 3.35
CA SER A 36 9.46 8.17 4.58
C SER A 36 8.93 8.89 5.81
N ALA A 37 9.04 10.22 5.84
CA ALA A 37 8.48 11.04 6.91
C ALA A 37 6.95 10.88 7.04
N ALA A 38 6.22 10.89 5.91
CA ALA A 38 4.78 10.70 5.90
C ALA A 38 4.37 9.34 6.47
N ILE A 39 5.05 8.26 6.05
CA ILE A 39 4.80 6.90 6.54
C ILE A 39 5.05 6.82 8.05
N GLU A 40 6.15 7.39 8.54
CA GLU A 40 6.46 7.37 9.98
C GLU A 40 5.42 8.11 10.81
N ILE A 41 5.06 9.34 10.40
CA ILE A 41 4.02 10.14 11.05
C ILE A 41 2.71 9.37 11.11
N VAL A 42 2.29 8.82 9.96
CA VAL A 42 1.00 8.14 9.83
C VAL A 42 0.97 6.81 10.58
N LEU A 43 2.04 6.02 10.52
CA LEU A 43 2.10 4.73 11.22
C LEU A 43 2.22 4.90 12.74
N ALA A 44 2.87 5.96 13.22
CA ALA A 44 2.96 6.31 14.64
C ALA A 44 1.70 7.01 15.17
N GLY A 45 0.95 7.69 14.30
CA GLY A 45 -0.30 8.37 14.64
C GLY A 45 -1.49 7.43 14.87
N GLY A 46 -2.58 7.99 15.38
CA GLY A 46 -3.85 7.29 15.55
C GLY A 46 -4.61 7.06 14.24
N ASP A 47 -5.79 6.47 14.32
CA ASP A 47 -6.58 6.05 13.14
C ASP A 47 -7.01 7.22 12.25
N ASN A 48 -7.21 8.40 12.83
CA ASN A 48 -7.65 9.60 12.11
C ASN A 48 -6.51 10.50 11.62
N VAL A 49 -5.26 10.06 11.72
CA VAL A 49 -4.09 10.87 11.34
C VAL A 49 -4.15 11.26 9.87
N THR A 50 -3.86 12.52 9.58
CA THR A 50 -3.74 13.03 8.21
C THR A 50 -2.36 13.64 8.01
N VAL A 51 -1.94 13.69 6.76
CA VAL A 51 -0.77 14.44 6.31
C VAL A 51 -1.24 15.41 5.25
N GLU A 52 -0.57 16.55 5.13
CA GLU A 52 -0.93 17.62 4.20
C GLU A 52 0.27 17.99 3.32
N GLY A 53 0.02 18.78 2.27
CA GLY A 53 1.07 19.30 1.40
C GLY A 53 1.91 18.20 0.73
N GLU A 54 3.22 18.35 0.84
CA GLU A 54 4.21 17.48 0.19
C GLU A 54 4.14 16.04 0.71
N GLN A 55 3.95 15.85 2.02
CA GLN A 55 3.81 14.53 2.64
C GLN A 55 2.59 13.78 2.12
N ALA A 56 1.46 14.49 1.91
CA ALA A 56 0.25 13.88 1.35
C ALA A 56 0.43 13.45 -0.11
N ALA A 57 1.05 14.31 -0.92
CA ALA A 57 1.36 14.00 -2.31
C ALA A 57 2.32 12.81 -2.41
N ALA A 58 3.40 12.83 -1.60
CA ALA A 58 4.38 11.75 -1.54
C ALA A 58 3.73 10.43 -1.09
N LEU A 59 2.88 10.45 -0.05
CA LEU A 59 2.19 9.26 0.45
C LEU A 59 1.24 8.67 -0.60
N LYS A 60 0.49 9.52 -1.30
CA LYS A 60 -0.39 9.09 -2.38
C LYS A 60 0.39 8.44 -3.53
N SER A 61 1.46 9.08 -4.00
CA SER A 61 2.30 8.52 -5.06
C SER A 61 3.04 7.26 -4.60
N GLY A 62 3.49 7.21 -3.34
CA GLY A 62 4.04 6.01 -2.70
C GLY A 62 3.05 4.85 -2.68
N PHE A 63 1.78 5.12 -2.40
CA PHE A 63 0.72 4.12 -2.49
C PHE A 63 0.51 3.64 -3.93
N GLU A 64 0.42 4.55 -4.91
CA GLU A 64 0.29 4.18 -6.33
C GLU A 64 1.46 3.30 -6.78
N PHE A 65 2.69 3.66 -6.44
CA PHE A 65 3.87 2.83 -6.67
C PHE A 65 3.77 1.46 -5.98
N ALA A 66 3.32 1.40 -4.72
CA ALA A 66 3.11 0.14 -4.01
C ALA A 66 2.11 -0.79 -4.71
N THR A 67 1.06 -0.23 -5.35
CA THR A 67 0.07 -1.02 -6.09
C THR A 67 0.62 -1.62 -7.39
N GLU A 68 1.65 -1.01 -7.98
CA GLU A 68 2.37 -1.60 -9.10
C GLU A 68 3.44 -2.57 -8.60
N LEU A 69 4.14 -2.24 -7.52
CA LEU A 69 5.20 -3.06 -6.96
C LEU A 69 4.70 -4.41 -6.42
N VAL A 70 3.49 -4.47 -5.83
CA VAL A 70 2.92 -5.73 -5.34
C VAL A 70 2.71 -6.76 -6.47
N LYS A 71 2.55 -6.31 -7.72
CA LYS A 71 2.44 -7.18 -8.90
C LYS A 71 3.79 -7.82 -9.27
N MET A 72 4.88 -7.25 -8.78
CA MET A 72 6.25 -7.72 -8.98
C MET A 72 6.70 -8.68 -7.88
N LEU A 73 5.85 -9.09 -6.95
CA LEU A 73 6.23 -10.10 -5.95
C LEU A 73 6.67 -11.41 -6.63
N GLY A 74 7.70 -12.05 -6.07
CA GLY A 74 8.24 -13.30 -6.59
C GLY A 74 7.29 -14.48 -6.44
N SER A 75 6.28 -14.36 -5.57
CA SER A 75 5.25 -15.38 -5.33
C SER A 75 3.91 -14.74 -5.02
N GLU A 76 2.85 -15.52 -5.22
CA GLU A 76 1.49 -15.08 -4.95
C GLU A 76 1.23 -15.02 -3.43
N PRO A 77 0.69 -13.89 -2.91
CA PRO A 77 0.33 -13.80 -1.50
C PRO A 77 -0.79 -14.79 -1.13
N SER A 78 -0.81 -15.20 0.13
CA SER A 78 -1.90 -16.00 0.70
C SER A 78 -3.25 -15.26 0.65
N GLY A 79 -4.35 -16.02 0.85
CA GLY A 79 -5.69 -15.44 0.87
C GLY A 79 -5.87 -14.33 1.89
N GLU A 80 -5.30 -14.49 3.09
CA GLU A 80 -5.35 -13.48 4.16
C GLU A 80 -4.56 -12.22 3.79
N GLU A 81 -3.34 -12.37 3.25
CA GLU A 81 -2.54 -11.24 2.81
C GLU A 81 -3.20 -10.46 1.66
N LYS A 82 -3.90 -11.16 0.76
CA LYS A 82 -4.72 -10.51 -0.28
C LYS A 82 -5.90 -9.75 0.31
N LEU A 83 -6.54 -10.27 1.36
CA LEU A 83 -7.62 -9.56 2.06
C LEU A 83 -7.09 -8.29 2.75
N ASP A 84 -5.90 -8.35 3.35
CA ASP A 84 -5.24 -7.19 3.94
C ASP A 84 -4.88 -6.13 2.88
N LEU A 85 -4.30 -6.54 1.76
CA LEU A 85 -4.05 -5.64 0.64
C LEU A 85 -5.36 -5.02 0.14
N TYR A 86 -6.41 -5.83 0.00
CA TYR A 86 -7.71 -5.37 -0.49
C TYR A 86 -8.34 -4.32 0.43
N LYS A 87 -8.43 -4.57 1.74
CA LYS A 87 -9.08 -3.64 2.67
C LYS A 87 -8.36 -2.28 2.65
N TYR A 88 -7.03 -2.28 2.78
CA TYR A 88 -6.26 -1.05 2.78
C TYR A 88 -6.33 -0.33 1.43
N PHE A 89 -6.29 -1.06 0.31
CA PHE A 89 -6.44 -0.49 -1.03
C PHE A 89 -7.79 0.23 -1.21
N LYS A 90 -8.89 -0.41 -0.79
CA LYS A 90 -10.22 0.22 -0.87
C LYS A 90 -10.30 1.46 0.00
N ARG A 91 -9.83 1.38 1.24
CA ARG A 91 -9.89 2.52 2.17
C ARG A 91 -8.97 3.67 1.74
N ALA A 92 -7.79 3.37 1.21
CA ALA A 92 -6.82 4.35 0.69
C ALA A 92 -7.36 5.17 -0.50
N ARG A 93 -8.34 4.63 -1.24
CA ARG A 93 -9.04 5.30 -2.35
C ARG A 93 -10.37 5.91 -1.92
N ASN A 94 -10.68 5.88 -0.63
CA ASN A 94 -11.97 6.26 -0.07
C ASN A 94 -13.17 5.53 -0.72
N GLU A 95 -12.96 4.29 -1.15
CA GLU A 95 -13.99 3.48 -1.80
C GLU A 95 -14.72 2.60 -0.79
N THR A 96 -16.05 2.58 -0.90
CA THR A 96 -16.91 1.67 -0.15
C THR A 96 -17.26 0.46 -1.02
N PRO A 97 -16.84 -0.77 -0.64
CA PRO A 97 -17.25 -1.98 -1.34
C PRO A 97 -18.75 -2.24 -1.14
N ALA A 98 -19.40 -2.75 -2.17
CA ALA A 98 -20.82 -3.09 -2.11
C ALA A 98 -21.08 -4.16 -1.03
N ALA A 99 -22.22 -4.03 -0.34
CA ALA A 99 -22.64 -5.03 0.62
C ALA A 99 -22.89 -6.37 -0.10
N PRO A 100 -22.31 -7.47 0.39
CA PRO A 100 -22.41 -8.78 -0.24
C PRO A 100 -23.79 -9.39 -0.03
N SER A 101 -24.24 -10.22 -0.99
CA SER A 101 -25.41 -11.07 -0.77
C SER A 101 -25.07 -12.29 0.10
N PHE A 102 -26.08 -12.95 0.69
CA PHE A 102 -25.91 -14.03 1.67
C PHE A 102 -25.09 -15.24 1.14
N TYR A 103 -25.13 -15.48 -0.17
CA TYR A 103 -24.42 -16.59 -0.83
C TYR A 103 -23.00 -16.22 -1.31
N GLN A 104 -22.59 -14.95 -1.23
CA GLN A 104 -21.29 -14.48 -1.72
C GLN A 104 -20.24 -14.50 -0.61
N MET A 105 -19.78 -15.69 -0.24
CA MET A 105 -18.89 -15.89 0.91
C MET A 105 -17.56 -15.11 0.79
N GLU A 106 -16.93 -15.09 -0.39
CA GLU A 106 -15.70 -14.32 -0.61
C GLU A 106 -15.93 -12.80 -0.50
N ALA A 107 -17.01 -12.30 -1.09
CA ALA A 107 -17.37 -10.89 -1.00
C ALA A 107 -17.68 -10.49 0.45
N LYS A 108 -18.22 -11.41 1.25
CA LYS A 108 -18.44 -11.23 2.69
C LYS A 108 -17.14 -11.06 3.47
N PHE A 109 -16.11 -11.86 3.19
CA PHE A 109 -14.80 -11.67 3.81
C PHE A 109 -14.18 -10.33 3.44
N LYS A 110 -14.20 -9.97 2.16
CA LYS A 110 -13.70 -8.67 1.66
C LYS A 110 -14.42 -7.48 2.30
N TYR A 111 -15.75 -7.53 2.35
CA TYR A 111 -16.56 -6.47 2.94
C TYR A 111 -16.31 -6.34 4.45
N ASN A 112 -16.26 -7.45 5.18
CA ASN A 112 -15.99 -7.45 6.62
C ASN A 112 -14.60 -6.88 6.93
N ALA A 113 -13.56 -7.33 6.22
CA ALA A 113 -12.20 -6.83 6.38
C ALA A 113 -12.09 -5.32 6.11
N TRP A 114 -12.78 -4.83 5.08
CA TRP A 114 -12.86 -3.38 4.83
C TRP A 114 -13.65 -2.66 5.92
N LYS A 115 -14.78 -3.21 6.37
CA LYS A 115 -15.65 -2.59 7.38
C LYS A 115 -14.92 -2.39 8.71
N GLU A 116 -14.08 -3.36 9.11
CA GLU A 116 -13.26 -3.27 10.32
C GLU A 116 -12.34 -2.05 10.31
N ILE A 117 -11.79 -1.70 9.15
CA ILE A 117 -10.88 -0.55 9.02
C ILE A 117 -11.56 0.70 8.44
N SER A 118 -12.87 0.69 8.24
CA SER A 118 -13.59 1.80 7.56
C SER A 118 -13.47 3.14 8.31
N HIS A 119 -13.14 3.11 9.59
CA HIS A 119 -12.97 4.27 10.46
C HIS A 119 -11.61 4.96 10.33
N ILE A 120 -10.57 4.28 9.79
CA ILE A 120 -9.22 4.87 9.69
C ILE A 120 -9.18 5.91 8.56
N SER A 121 -8.23 6.83 8.57
CA SER A 121 -8.05 7.83 7.51
C SER A 121 -7.51 7.21 6.21
N GLU A 122 -7.67 7.93 5.10
CA GLU A 122 -7.07 7.54 3.81
C GLU A 122 -5.55 7.43 3.91
N ALA A 123 -4.91 8.40 4.58
CA ALA A 123 -3.47 8.38 4.84
C ALA A 123 -3.06 7.13 5.63
N LYS A 124 -3.80 6.79 6.70
CA LYS A 124 -3.54 5.58 7.50
C LYS A 124 -3.64 4.31 6.65
N ALA A 125 -4.64 4.24 5.78
CA ALA A 125 -4.80 3.12 4.86
C ALA A 125 -3.67 3.04 3.83
N GLN A 126 -3.24 4.18 3.25
CA GLN A 126 -2.11 4.24 2.30
C GLN A 126 -0.80 3.75 2.95
N ALA A 127 -0.46 4.28 4.13
CA ALA A 127 0.76 3.86 4.84
C ALA A 127 0.69 2.39 5.28
N SER A 128 -0.48 1.92 5.70
CA SER A 128 -0.68 0.51 6.07
C SER A 128 -0.56 -0.42 4.87
N TYR A 129 -1.04 0.00 3.70
CA TYR A 129 -0.84 -0.73 2.45
C TYR A 129 0.65 -0.83 2.09
N ILE A 130 1.38 0.29 2.13
CA ILE A 130 2.83 0.32 1.87
C ILE A 130 3.57 -0.61 2.84
N LYS A 131 3.21 -0.57 4.13
CA LYS A 131 3.77 -1.47 5.15
C LYS A 131 3.49 -2.94 4.82
N GLN A 132 2.28 -3.26 4.38
CA GLN A 132 1.92 -4.63 3.99
C GLN A 132 2.75 -5.08 2.78
N VAL A 133 2.88 -4.24 1.75
CA VAL A 133 3.71 -4.54 0.57
C VAL A 133 5.17 -4.76 0.96
N ASN A 134 5.72 -3.93 1.85
CA ASN A 134 7.07 -4.14 2.40
C ASN A 134 7.22 -5.53 3.04
N ALA A 135 6.27 -5.94 3.89
CA ALA A 135 6.30 -7.26 4.52
C ALA A 135 6.22 -8.41 3.50
N LEU A 136 5.45 -8.24 2.44
CA LEU A 136 5.35 -9.21 1.35
C LEU A 136 6.65 -9.30 0.55
N ILE A 137 7.34 -8.17 0.33
CA ILE A 137 8.66 -8.17 -0.32
C ILE A 137 9.68 -8.91 0.56
N VAL A 138 9.68 -8.68 1.88
CA VAL A 138 10.54 -9.44 2.81
C VAL A 138 10.28 -10.94 2.70
N LYS A 139 9.01 -11.33 2.59
CA LYS A 139 8.60 -12.74 2.61
C LYS A 139 8.81 -13.47 1.27
N TYR A 140 8.53 -12.80 0.16
CA TYR A 140 8.45 -13.42 -1.17
C TYR A 140 9.50 -12.90 -2.15
N GLY A 141 10.23 -11.85 -1.80
CA GLY A 141 11.09 -11.12 -2.72
C GLY A 141 10.30 -10.46 -3.86
N THR A 142 11.06 -9.89 -4.80
CA THR A 142 10.53 -9.37 -6.06
C THR A 142 11.14 -10.12 -7.23
N ARG A 143 10.31 -10.42 -8.24
CA ARG A 143 10.75 -11.00 -9.51
C ARG A 143 11.61 -10.00 -10.28
N ASP A 144 12.54 -10.52 -11.08
CA ASP A 144 13.38 -9.74 -11.98
C ASP A 144 12.62 -9.16 -13.17
#